data_AF-A0A1S4CQK6-F1
#
_entry.id   AF-A0A1S4CQK6-F1
#
_cell.length_a   1.000
_cell.length_b   1.000
_cell.length_c   1.000
_cell.angle_alpha   90.00
_cell.angle_beta   90.00
_cell.angle_gamma   90.00
#
_symmetry.space_group_name_H-M   'P 1'
#
loop_
_entity.id
_entity.type
_entity.pdbx_description
1 polymer ?
#
loop_
_entity_poly.entity_id
_entity_poly.type
_entity_poly.pdbx_seq_one_letter_code
_entity_poly.pdbx_strand_id
1 'polypeptide(L)'
;MNTEIEGGKETERVKASVGKETAGSAKNLPLSCTSFSLDPSLCFFPQYAAQRICTPLFIINSAYDSWQINNSLVPESVDPQHVWDTCKKDINKCSPSQIQTLQDFRLTFLEALKELGPSISRGYFISSCHFNNGIEVESYWSDNNSPTIPNKKIAEAVGD
;
A
#
# COMPACT_ATOMS: atom_id res chain seq x y z
N MET A 1 -6.99 5.09 -27.77
CA MET A 1 -5.64 4.55 -27.50
C MET A 1 -5.71 3.99 -26.10
N ASN A 2 -5.75 2.66 -25.92
CA ASN A 2 -5.79 2.06 -24.59
C ASN A 2 -4.41 2.27 -23.96
N THR A 3 -4.33 3.16 -22.98
CA THR A 3 -3.12 3.31 -22.19
C THR A 3 -3.07 2.12 -21.23
N GLU A 4 -2.08 1.25 -21.41
CA GLU A 4 -1.88 0.11 -20.52
C GLU A 4 -1.45 0.65 -19.15
N ILE A 5 -2.20 0.30 -18.10
CA ILE A 5 -1.91 0.72 -16.73
C ILE A 5 -0.82 -0.20 -16.18
N GLU A 6 0.33 0.39 -15.87
CA GLU A 6 1.48 -0.29 -15.29
C GLU A 6 1.66 0.15 -13.83
N GLY A 7 1.57 -0.80 -12.89
CA GLY A 7 1.56 -0.47 -11.46
C GLY A 7 2.77 0.30 -10.95
N GLY A 8 3.96 0.02 -11.51
CA GLY A 8 5.18 0.76 -11.17
C GLY A 8 5.14 2.22 -11.64
N LYS A 9 4.62 2.49 -12.85
CA LYS A 9 4.53 3.86 -13.39
C LYS A 9 3.51 4.71 -12.62
N GLU A 10 2.38 4.12 -12.23
CA GLU A 10 1.39 4.84 -11.43
C GLU A 10 1.90 5.17 -10.02
N THR A 11 2.72 4.30 -9.43
CA THR A 11 3.37 4.58 -8.13
C THR A 11 4.24 5.84 -8.19
N GLU A 12 5.04 6.02 -9.24
CA GLU A 12 5.87 7.21 -9.42
C GLU A 12 5.04 8.48 -9.71
N ARG A 13 3.93 8.35 -10.43
CA ARG A 13 2.98 9.47 -10.64
C ARG A 13 2.37 9.94 -9.32
N VAL A 14 1.98 9.00 -8.45
CA VAL A 14 1.42 9.34 -7.13
C VAL A 14 2.45 10.08 -6.28
N LYS A 15 3.71 9.64 -6.25
CA LYS A 15 4.81 10.38 -5.58
C LYS A 15 4.93 11.81 -6.09
N ALA A 16 4.95 11.97 -7.42
CA ALA A 16 5.03 13.28 -8.03
C ALA A 16 3.81 14.19 -7.73
N SER A 17 2.60 13.62 -7.65
CA SER A 17 1.39 14.39 -7.29
C SER A 17 1.44 14.85 -5.84
N VAL A 18 1.77 13.95 -4.91
CA VAL A 18 1.92 14.27 -3.49
C VAL A 18 2.96 15.37 -3.27
N GLY A 19 4.10 15.30 -3.95
CA GLY A 19 5.14 16.35 -3.84
C GLY A 19 4.66 17.75 -4.25
N LYS A 20 3.80 17.83 -5.27
CA LYS A 20 3.23 19.11 -5.72
C LYS A 20 2.13 19.61 -4.78
N GLU A 21 1.21 18.73 -4.39
CA GLU A 21 0.04 19.08 -3.58
C GLU A 21 0.41 19.42 -2.13
N THR A 22 1.47 18.81 -1.61
CA THR A 22 1.90 18.99 -0.22
C THR A 22 3.06 19.96 -0.05
N ALA A 23 3.36 20.78 -1.07
CA ALA A 23 4.43 21.77 -1.01
C ALA A 23 4.32 22.66 0.25
N GLY A 24 5.40 22.76 1.02
CA GLY A 24 5.43 23.50 2.29
C GLY A 24 4.94 22.71 3.53
N SER A 25 4.43 21.49 3.36
CA SER A 25 4.03 20.60 4.47
C SER A 25 5.21 19.87 5.12
N ALA A 26 6.41 19.97 4.55
CA ALA A 26 7.64 19.32 5.05
C ALA A 26 7.90 19.56 6.54
N LYS A 27 7.55 20.75 7.05
CA LYS A 27 7.68 21.12 8.48
C LYS A 27 6.83 20.26 9.44
N ASN A 28 5.83 19.56 8.93
CA ASN A 28 4.93 18.70 9.69
C ASN A 28 5.32 17.21 9.60
N LEU A 29 6.35 16.88 8.83
CA LEU A 29 6.83 15.50 8.66
C LEU A 29 7.95 15.18 9.67
N PRO A 30 8.19 13.90 9.98
CA PRO A 30 9.24 13.52 10.91
C PRO A 30 10.62 14.03 10.47
N LEU A 31 11.27 14.80 11.33
CA LEU A 31 12.62 15.33 11.06
C LEU A 31 13.62 14.21 10.78
N SER A 32 13.48 13.07 11.45
CA SER A 32 14.32 11.88 11.23
C SER A 32 14.24 11.35 9.79
N CYS A 33 13.17 11.66 9.05
CA CYS A 33 13.04 11.35 7.63
C CYS A 33 13.48 12.53 6.74
N THR A 34 12.97 13.73 6.99
CA THR A 34 13.21 14.87 6.10
C THR A 34 14.68 15.31 6.08
N SER A 35 15.43 15.12 7.17
CA SER A 35 16.86 15.47 7.22
C SER A 35 17.76 14.62 6.31
N PHE A 36 17.26 13.49 5.81
CA PHE A 36 18.01 12.57 4.95
C PHE A 36 17.45 12.47 3.52
N SER A 37 16.38 13.21 3.21
CA SER A 37 15.76 13.20 1.88
C SER A 37 16.00 14.53 1.15
N LEU A 38 16.42 14.45 -0.11
CA LEU A 38 16.48 15.62 -1.00
C LEU A 38 15.09 16.16 -1.32
N ASP A 39 14.07 15.31 -1.26
CA ASP A 39 12.67 15.67 -1.41
C ASP A 39 11.91 15.28 -0.11
N PRO A 40 11.61 16.24 0.77
CA PRO A 40 10.87 15.96 2.00
C PRO A 40 9.49 15.34 1.78
N SER A 41 8.87 15.53 0.61
CA SER A 41 7.54 14.96 0.32
C SER A 41 7.55 13.43 0.24
N LEU A 42 8.72 12.83 -0.02
CA LEU A 42 8.87 11.37 0.05
C LEU A 42 8.55 10.82 1.44
N CYS A 43 8.69 11.62 2.50
CA CYS A 43 8.35 11.21 3.85
C CYS A 43 6.85 11.05 4.13
N PHE A 44 5.96 11.36 3.16
CA PHE A 44 4.56 10.93 3.20
C PHE A 44 4.38 9.44 2.90
N PHE A 45 5.38 8.80 2.27
CA PHE A 45 5.29 7.40 1.89
C PHE A 45 6.01 6.51 2.91
N PRO A 46 5.34 5.45 3.41
CA PRO A 46 5.89 4.60 4.46
C PRO A 46 7.27 4.03 4.15
N GLN A 47 7.60 3.74 2.88
CA GLN A 47 8.91 3.19 2.53
C GLN A 47 10.09 4.10 2.88
N TYR A 48 9.88 5.41 2.99
CA TYR A 48 10.93 6.35 3.41
C TYR A 48 10.82 6.69 4.91
N ALA A 49 9.60 6.91 5.42
CA ALA A 49 9.40 7.28 6.82
C ALA A 49 9.68 6.13 7.79
N ALA A 50 9.24 4.91 7.48
CA ALA A 50 9.34 3.76 8.39
C ALA A 50 10.79 3.32 8.64
N GLN A 51 11.72 3.61 7.72
CA GLN A 51 13.15 3.38 7.92
C GLN A 51 13.73 4.19 9.08
N ARG A 52 13.05 5.28 9.47
CA ARG A 52 13.53 6.29 10.43
C ARG A 52 12.74 6.28 11.74
N ILE A 53 11.81 5.36 11.90
CA ILE A 53 11.05 5.14 13.14
C ILE A 53 11.90 4.26 14.06
N CYS A 54 12.21 4.77 15.26
CA CYS A 54 13.00 4.06 16.26
C CYS A 54 12.16 3.23 17.23
N THR A 55 10.86 3.54 17.38
CA THR A 55 9.94 2.76 18.20
C THR A 55 9.57 1.47 17.49
N PRO A 56 9.19 0.41 18.23
CA PRO A 56 8.62 -0.79 17.62
C PRO A 56 7.47 -0.43 16.66
N LEU A 57 7.46 -1.07 15.49
CA LEU A 57 6.51 -0.78 14.41
C LEU A 57 5.91 -2.08 13.89
N PHE A 58 4.60 -2.19 13.86
CA PHE A 58 3.91 -3.31 13.24
C PHE A 58 3.05 -2.79 12.09
N ILE A 59 3.34 -3.24 10.87
CA ILE A 59 2.65 -2.78 9.65
C ILE A 59 1.57 -3.79 9.28
N ILE A 60 0.31 -3.35 9.28
CA ILE A 60 -0.84 -4.16 8.87
C ILE A 60 -1.44 -3.50 7.63
N ASN A 61 -1.46 -4.21 6.52
CA ASN A 61 -2.10 -3.70 5.31
C ASN A 61 -2.48 -4.86 4.37
N SER A 62 -3.35 -4.60 3.41
CA SER A 62 -3.55 -5.52 2.31
C SER A 62 -2.65 -5.18 1.13
N ALA A 63 -1.99 -6.19 0.56
CA ALA A 63 -1.29 -6.04 -0.71
C ALA A 63 -2.23 -5.68 -1.89
N TYR A 64 -3.54 -5.83 -1.70
CA TYR A 64 -4.59 -5.42 -2.62
C TYR A 64 -5.56 -4.46 -1.92
N ASP A 65 -5.04 -3.48 -1.20
CA ASP A 65 -5.86 -2.44 -0.60
C ASP A 65 -6.79 -1.80 -1.64
N SER A 66 -8.10 -1.94 -1.45
CA SER A 66 -9.08 -1.52 -2.44
C SER A 66 -9.11 0.00 -2.62
N TRP A 67 -8.75 0.77 -1.57
CA TRP A 67 -8.68 2.22 -1.69
C TRP A 67 -7.47 2.63 -2.53
N GLN A 68 -6.31 2.03 -2.28
CA GLN A 68 -5.10 2.31 -3.05
C GLN A 68 -5.24 1.86 -4.52
N ILE A 69 -5.88 0.72 -4.78
CA ILE A 69 -6.18 0.30 -6.16
C ILE A 69 -7.07 1.33 -6.86
N ASN A 70 -8.13 1.79 -6.21
CA ASN A 70 -9.11 2.70 -6.82
C ASN A 70 -8.61 4.13 -7.01
N ASN A 71 -7.73 4.61 -6.14
CA ASN A 71 -7.34 6.04 -6.11
C ASN A 71 -5.88 6.28 -6.52
N SER A 72 -5.03 5.26 -6.46
CA SER A 72 -3.60 5.38 -6.79
C SER A 72 -3.25 4.60 -8.05
N LEU A 73 -3.65 3.33 -8.15
CA LEU A 73 -3.31 2.49 -9.30
C LEU A 73 -4.21 2.76 -10.51
N VAL A 74 -5.52 2.88 -10.28
CA VAL A 74 -6.52 3.06 -11.34
C VAL A 74 -7.46 4.25 -11.01
N PRO A 75 -6.93 5.47 -10.80
CA PRO A 75 -7.77 6.64 -10.67
C PRO A 75 -8.57 6.89 -11.95
N GLU A 76 -9.67 7.64 -11.84
CA GLU A 76 -10.54 7.98 -12.98
C GLU A 76 -9.78 8.65 -14.14
N SER A 77 -8.71 9.38 -13.84
CA SER A 77 -7.86 10.06 -14.84
C SER A 77 -7.11 9.10 -15.77
N VAL A 78 -6.83 7.86 -15.35
CA VAL A 78 -6.12 6.85 -16.15
C VAL A 78 -7.03 5.75 -16.70
N ASP A 79 -8.28 5.68 -16.22
CA ASP A 79 -9.34 4.81 -16.77
C ASP A 79 -10.60 5.60 -17.18
N PRO A 80 -10.50 6.58 -18.09
CA PRO A 80 -11.65 7.40 -18.51
C PRO A 80 -12.71 6.62 -19.32
N GLN A 81 -12.38 5.40 -19.75
CA GLN A 81 -13.33 4.48 -20.41
C GLN A 81 -13.99 3.50 -19.45
N HIS A 82 -13.69 3.57 -18.15
CA HIS A 82 -14.28 2.71 -17.11
C HIS A 82 -14.07 1.21 -17.36
N VAL A 83 -12.95 0.83 -17.98
CA VAL A 83 -12.60 -0.56 -18.29
C VAL A 83 -12.36 -1.36 -17.01
N TRP A 84 -11.93 -0.70 -15.93
CA TRP A 84 -11.62 -1.32 -14.65
C TRP A 84 -12.78 -1.33 -13.67
N ASP A 85 -13.92 -0.71 -13.97
CA ASP A 85 -15.02 -0.57 -13.01
C ASP A 85 -15.56 -1.92 -12.49
N THR A 86 -15.59 -2.94 -13.34
CA THR A 86 -15.98 -4.29 -12.91
C THR A 86 -14.91 -4.95 -12.05
N CYS A 87 -13.63 -4.82 -12.44
CA CYS A 87 -12.48 -5.38 -11.73
C CYS A 87 -12.27 -4.74 -10.34
N LYS A 88 -12.38 -3.40 -10.24
CA LYS A 88 -12.30 -2.63 -8.98
C LYS A 88 -13.37 -3.01 -7.96
N LYS A 89 -14.54 -3.46 -8.42
CA LYS A 89 -15.65 -3.90 -7.54
C LYS A 89 -15.49 -5.35 -7.10
N ASP A 90 -14.98 -6.20 -7.98
CA ASP A 90 -14.79 -7.62 -7.74
C ASP A 90 -13.58 -8.11 -8.54
N ILE A 91 -12.47 -8.33 -7.83
CA ILE A 91 -11.21 -8.73 -8.46
C ILE A 91 -11.28 -10.09 -9.17
N ASN A 92 -12.28 -10.91 -8.85
CA ASN A 92 -12.49 -12.20 -9.53
C ASN A 92 -13.04 -12.02 -10.96
N LYS A 93 -13.48 -10.81 -11.31
CA LYS A 93 -14.00 -10.47 -12.65
C LYS A 93 -12.98 -9.71 -13.51
N CYS A 94 -11.76 -9.52 -13.01
CA CYS A 94 -10.69 -8.89 -13.77
C CYS A 94 -10.30 -9.77 -14.97
N SER A 95 -9.94 -9.12 -16.09
CA SER A 95 -9.29 -9.82 -17.20
C SER A 95 -7.91 -10.32 -16.78
N PRO A 96 -7.30 -11.27 -17.52
CA PRO A 96 -5.93 -11.71 -17.25
C PRO A 96 -4.91 -10.57 -17.23
N SER A 97 -5.05 -9.56 -18.09
CA SER A 97 -4.18 -8.39 -18.09
C SER A 97 -4.37 -7.51 -16.85
N GLN A 98 -5.61 -7.31 -16.41
CA GLN A 98 -5.90 -6.57 -15.17
C GLN A 98 -5.33 -7.30 -13.94
N ILE A 99 -5.44 -8.63 -13.89
CA ILE A 99 -4.82 -9.44 -12.84
C ILE A 99 -3.30 -9.28 -12.84
N GLN A 100 -2.66 -9.28 -14.00
CA GLN A 100 -1.21 -9.07 -14.10
C GLN A 100 -0.81 -7.70 -13.52
N THR A 101 -1.50 -6.62 -13.89
CA THR A 101 -1.27 -5.29 -13.33
C THR A 101 -1.45 -5.26 -11.80
N LEU A 102 -2.47 -5.94 -11.25
CA LEU A 102 -2.65 -6.05 -9.79
C LEU A 102 -1.50 -6.84 -9.12
N GLN A 103 -0.98 -7.89 -9.76
CA GLN A 103 0.18 -8.63 -9.26
C GLN A 103 1.45 -7.77 -9.27
N ASP A 104 1.68 -7.00 -10.33
CA ASP A 104 2.83 -6.10 -10.44
C ASP A 104 2.78 -4.99 -9.38
N PHE A 105 1.58 -4.47 -9.11
CA PHE A 105 1.34 -3.53 -8.03
C PHE A 105 1.66 -4.15 -6.66
N ARG A 106 1.17 -5.37 -6.38
CA ARG A 106 1.53 -6.12 -5.16
C ARG A 106 3.03 -6.33 -5.03
N LEU A 107 3.72 -6.71 -6.10
CA LEU A 107 5.17 -6.94 -6.07
C LEU A 107 5.92 -5.65 -5.76
N THR A 108 5.49 -4.52 -6.33
CA THR A 108 6.03 -3.19 -6.01
C THR A 108 5.87 -2.85 -4.53
N PHE A 109 4.68 -3.09 -3.96
CA PHE A 109 4.41 -2.89 -2.54
C PHE A 109 5.31 -3.77 -1.65
N LEU A 110 5.42 -5.06 -1.97
CA LEU A 110 6.26 -5.99 -1.21
C LEU A 110 7.75 -5.64 -1.30
N GLU A 111 8.21 -5.17 -2.45
CA GLU A 111 9.60 -4.72 -2.61
C GLU A 111 9.90 -3.49 -1.75
N ALA A 112 8.99 -2.53 -1.71
CA ALA A 112 9.12 -1.36 -0.84
C ALA A 112 9.20 -1.72 0.66
N LEU A 113 8.54 -2.81 1.08
CA LEU A 113 8.68 -3.33 2.45
C LEU A 113 10.04 -4.01 2.66
N LYS A 114 10.59 -4.72 1.66
CA LYS A 114 11.93 -5.32 1.76
C LYS A 114 13.02 -4.26 1.87
N GLU A 115 12.87 -3.13 1.17
CA GLU A 115 13.80 -2.00 1.25
C GLU A 115 13.93 -1.41 2.66
N LEU A 116 12.95 -1.64 3.56
CA LEU A 116 13.06 -1.27 4.97
C LEU A 116 14.13 -2.05 5.74
N GLY A 117 14.65 -3.12 5.14
CA GLY A 117 15.69 -3.97 5.70
C GLY A 117 15.21 -4.85 6.86
N PRO A 118 16.06 -5.80 7.30
CA PRO A 118 15.77 -6.64 8.45
C PRO A 118 15.72 -5.79 9.73
N SER A 119 14.77 -6.08 10.62
CA SER A 119 14.67 -5.45 11.93
C SER A 119 14.02 -6.39 12.92
N ILE A 120 14.56 -6.42 14.14
CA ILE A 120 13.97 -7.17 15.27
C ILE A 120 12.82 -6.42 15.95
N SER A 121 12.62 -5.14 15.62
CA SER A 121 11.59 -4.28 16.20
C SER A 121 10.48 -3.94 15.20
N ARG A 122 10.48 -4.60 14.02
CA ARG A 122 9.50 -4.38 12.97
C ARG A 122 8.82 -5.68 12.55
N GLY A 123 7.49 -5.70 12.68
CA GLY A 123 6.62 -6.79 12.25
C GLY A 123 5.75 -6.38 11.06
N TYR A 124 5.25 -7.38 10.33
CA TYR A 124 4.36 -7.18 9.18
C TYR A 124 3.23 -8.20 9.19
N PHE A 125 2.01 -7.75 8.92
CA PHE A 125 0.88 -8.60 8.55
C PHE A 125 0.32 -8.10 7.23
N ILE A 126 0.76 -8.69 6.13
CA ILE A 126 0.39 -8.30 4.78
C ILE A 126 -0.58 -9.32 4.19
N SER A 127 -1.87 -9.04 4.30
CA SER A 127 -2.90 -9.91 3.73
C SER A 127 -2.97 -9.79 2.21
N SER A 128 -3.61 -10.76 1.55
CA SER A 128 -3.92 -10.71 0.12
C SER A 128 -5.42 -10.45 -0.15
N CYS A 129 -6.12 -9.82 0.78
CA CYS A 129 -7.56 -9.58 0.68
C CYS A 129 -7.86 -8.30 -0.10
N HIS A 130 -8.74 -8.30 -1.10
CA HIS A 130 -9.17 -7.06 -1.75
C HIS A 130 -10.12 -6.28 -0.84
N PHE A 131 -9.56 -5.54 0.11
CA PHE A 131 -10.28 -4.88 1.19
C PHE A 131 -9.47 -3.72 1.77
N ASN A 132 -10.15 -2.68 2.23
CA ASN A 132 -9.59 -1.53 2.93
C ASN A 132 -10.26 -1.38 4.32
N ASN A 133 -9.60 -0.72 5.27
CA ASN A 133 -10.07 -0.46 6.64
C ASN A 133 -10.29 -1.71 7.52
N GLY A 134 -9.72 -2.88 7.18
CA GLY A 134 -9.84 -4.09 8.01
C GLY A 134 -9.36 -3.94 9.44
N ILE A 135 -8.34 -3.13 9.66
CA ILE A 135 -7.79 -2.90 11.01
C ILE A 135 -8.80 -2.23 11.97
N GLU A 136 -9.81 -1.53 11.45
CA GLU A 136 -10.82 -0.83 12.25
C GLU A 136 -11.94 -1.77 12.74
N VAL A 137 -11.98 -3.00 12.21
CA VAL A 137 -13.06 -3.96 12.44
C VAL A 137 -12.54 -5.11 13.30
N GLU A 138 -13.02 -5.23 14.54
CA GLU A 138 -12.57 -6.25 15.49
C GLU A 138 -12.67 -7.68 14.94
N SER A 139 -13.75 -8.01 14.22
CA SER A 139 -13.91 -9.33 13.59
C SER A 139 -12.85 -9.62 12.52
N TYR A 140 -12.20 -8.61 11.94
CA TYR A 140 -11.09 -8.81 11.02
C TYR A 140 -9.82 -9.32 11.74
N TRP A 141 -9.72 -9.13 13.06
CA TRP A 141 -8.54 -9.52 13.82
C TRP A 141 -8.55 -10.96 14.31
N SER A 142 -9.73 -11.49 14.65
CA SER A 142 -9.84 -12.69 15.51
C SER A 142 -10.92 -13.71 15.12
N ASP A 143 -11.87 -13.38 14.24
CA ASP A 143 -12.94 -14.31 13.85
C ASP A 143 -12.42 -15.50 13.03
N ASN A 144 -13.25 -16.53 12.86
CA ASN A 144 -12.89 -17.72 12.08
C ASN A 144 -12.62 -17.42 10.60
N ASN A 145 -13.22 -16.35 10.07
CA ASN A 145 -13.04 -15.93 8.68
C ASN A 145 -12.03 -14.77 8.52
N SER A 146 -11.32 -14.40 9.60
CA SER A 146 -10.24 -13.41 9.51
C SER A 146 -9.13 -13.88 8.57
N PRO A 147 -8.41 -12.95 7.90
CA PRO A 147 -7.23 -13.33 7.16
C PRO A 147 -6.20 -14.02 8.07
N THR A 148 -5.53 -15.02 7.52
CA THR A 148 -4.43 -15.70 8.20
C THR A 148 -3.19 -15.73 7.31
N ILE A 149 -2.02 -15.55 7.91
CA ILE A 149 -0.72 -15.72 7.27
C ILE A 149 0.08 -16.66 8.17
N PRO A 150 0.91 -17.53 7.59
CA PRO A 150 0.94 -18.98 7.91
C PRO A 150 0.08 -19.41 9.13
N ASN A 151 -1.25 -19.46 8.95
CA ASN A 151 -2.25 -19.85 9.97
C ASN A 151 -2.31 -19.01 11.26
N LYS A 152 -1.62 -17.86 11.31
CA LYS A 152 -1.78 -16.87 12.39
C LYS A 152 -2.75 -15.78 11.96
N LYS A 153 -3.69 -15.45 12.83
CA LYS A 153 -4.55 -14.27 12.71
C LYS A 153 -3.78 -13.00 13.09
N ILE A 154 -4.37 -11.84 12.81
CA ILE A 154 -3.74 -10.54 13.12
C ILE A 154 -3.50 -10.40 14.63
N ALA A 155 -4.50 -10.74 15.45
CA ALA A 155 -4.38 -10.63 16.91
C ALA A 155 -3.23 -11.47 17.48
N GLU A 156 -3.00 -12.67 16.93
CA GLU A 156 -1.90 -13.53 17.33
C GLU A 156 -0.56 -12.95 16.88
N ALA A 157 -0.47 -12.50 15.62
CA ALA A 157 0.77 -11.97 15.06
C ALA A 157 1.23 -10.65 15.73
N VAL A 158 0.30 -9.82 16.21
CA VAL A 158 0.62 -8.59 16.95
C VAL A 158 1.03 -8.88 18.40
N GLY A 159 0.59 -10.01 18.97
CA GLY A 159 0.91 -10.42 20.33
C GLY A 159 2.27 -11.12 20.50
N ASP A 160 2.87 -11.60 19.40
CA ASP A 160 4.20 -12.22 19.35
C ASP A 160 5.35 -11.19 19.49
#